data_AF-A0A1B2EAM3-F1
#
_entry.id   AF-A0A1B2EAM3-F1
#
_cell.length_a   1.000
_cell.length_b   1.000
_cell.length_c   1.000
_cell.angle_alpha   90.00
_cell.angle_beta   90.00
_cell.angle_gamma   90.00
#
_symmetry.space_group_name_H-M   'P 1'
#
loop_
_entity.id
_entity.type
_entity.pdbx_description
1 polymer ?
#
loop_
_entity_poly.entity_id
_entity_poly.type
_entity_poly.pdbx_seq_one_letter_code
_entity_poly.pdbx_strand_id
1 'polypeptide(L)' 'MKAGFFHAGKAAHDANDRIVYDKKTGALFYDADGTGKMAQVKFATLTNKPVLKATDFFVI' A
#
# COMPACT_ATOMS: atom_id res chain seq x y z
N MET A 1 6.09 -2.75 10.22
CA MET A 1 5.80 -1.33 9.88
C MET A 1 4.78 -0.75 10.88
N LYS A 2 4.74 0.57 11.13
CA LYS A 2 3.67 1.20 11.95
C LYS A 2 2.36 1.26 11.15
N ALA A 3 1.21 1.23 11.83
CA ALA A 3 -0.11 1.18 11.19
C ALA A 3 -0.34 2.30 10.17
N GLY A 4 0.16 3.51 10.43
CA GLY A 4 -0.04 4.68 9.56
C GLY A 4 0.89 4.78 8.36
N PHE A 5 1.59 3.71 7.96
CA PHE A 5 2.33 3.73 6.68
C PHE A 5 1.71 2.79 5.62
N PHE A 6 0.74 1.96 6.01
CA PHE A 6 0.11 0.98 5.14
C PHE A 6 -1.38 1.28 5.02
N HIS A 7 -1.85 1.37 3.78
CA HIS A 7 -3.26 1.59 3.47
C HIS A 7 -3.84 0.49 2.60
N ALA A 8 -4.97 -0.07 3.03
CA ALA A 8 -5.78 -0.95 2.21
C ALA A 8 -6.83 -0.13 1.46
N GLY A 9 -6.52 0.24 0.21
CA GLY A 9 -7.34 1.11 -0.63
C GLY A 9 -6.74 1.25 -2.03
N LYS A 10 -7.35 2.10 -2.86
CA LYS A 10 -6.90 2.29 -4.26
C LYS A 10 -5.70 3.24 -4.39
N ALA A 11 -5.57 4.16 -3.45
CA ALA A 11 -4.52 5.15 -3.34
C ALA A 11 -4.23 5.38 -1.84
N ALA A 12 -3.13 6.05 -1.54
CA ALA A 12 -2.80 6.46 -0.19
C ALA A 12 -3.87 7.40 0.42
N HIS A 13 -4.05 7.37 1.74
CA HIS A 13 -5.10 8.10 2.44
C HIS A 13 -4.57 9.26 3.28
N ASP A 14 -3.43 9.09 3.96
CA ASP A 14 -2.74 10.14 4.70
C ASP A 14 -1.25 10.16 4.40
N ALA A 15 -0.58 11.30 4.65
CA ALA A 15 0.78 11.62 4.20
C ALA A 15 1.91 10.63 4.58
N ASN A 16 1.61 9.57 5.33
CA ASN A 16 2.58 8.55 5.68
C ASN A 16 2.34 7.22 4.95
N ASP A 17 1.26 7.04 4.19
CA ASP A 17 0.91 5.78 3.53
C ASP A 17 1.86 5.42 2.38
N ARG A 18 3.00 4.80 2.69
CA ARG A 18 4.02 4.38 1.71
C ARG A 18 3.67 3.13 0.95
N ILE A 19 2.90 2.22 1.56
CA ILE A 19 2.50 0.96 0.91
C ILE A 19 0.99 0.96 0.79
N VAL A 20 0.51 0.87 -0.45
CA VAL A 20 -0.92 0.87 -0.78
C VAL A 20 -1.30 -0.47 -1.39
N TYR A 21 -2.39 -1.04 -0.91
CA TYR A 21 -2.91 -2.31 -1.40
C TYR A 21 -4.36 -2.22 -1.87
N ASP A 22 -4.56 -2.35 -3.18
CA ASP A 22 -5.88 -2.49 -3.77
C ASP A 22 -6.31 -3.97 -3.71
N LYS A 23 -7.04 -4.32 -2.65
CA LYS A 23 -7.56 -5.69 -2.47
C LYS A 23 -8.47 -6.17 -3.60
N LYS A 24 -9.15 -5.26 -4.33
CA LYS A 24 -10.06 -5.66 -5.42
C LYS A 24 -9.27 -6.28 -6.58
N THR A 25 -8.15 -5.66 -6.91
CA THR A 25 -7.27 -6.08 -8.02
C THR A 25 -6.12 -6.98 -7.55
N GLY A 26 -5.77 -6.93 -6.26
CA GLY A 26 -4.60 -7.57 -5.69
C GLY A 26 -3.32 -6.74 -5.89
N ALA A 27 -3.41 -5.52 -6.41
CA ALA A 27 -2.23 -4.72 -6.73
C ALA A 27 -1.61 -4.07 -5.48
N LEU A 28 -0.28 -4.19 -5.37
CA LEU A 28 0.54 -3.52 -4.37
C LEU A 28 1.34 -2.39 -5.01
N PHE A 29 1.33 -1.24 -4.36
CA PHE A 29 1.98 -0.03 -4.81
C PHE A 29 2.84 0.59 -3.73
N TYR A 30 3.93 1.21 -4.15
CA TYR A 30 4.72 2.11 -3.34
C TYR A 30 4.34 3.55 -3.69
N ASP A 31 3.99 4.34 -2.67
CA ASP A 31 3.72 5.77 -2.81
C ASP A 31 4.84 6.58 -2.12
N ALA A 32 5.58 7.34 -2.93
CA ALA A 32 6.76 8.07 -2.51
C ALA A 32 6.46 9.40 -1.80
N ASP A 33 5.24 9.95 -1.89
CA ASP A 33 4.80 11.04 -1.00
C ASP A 33 3.82 10.56 0.07
N GLY A 34 3.21 9.39 -0.14
CA GLY A 34 2.23 8.80 0.74
C GLY A 34 0.91 9.57 0.77
N THR A 35 0.68 10.54 -0.10
CA THR A 35 -0.54 11.37 -0.08
C THR A 35 -1.52 11.01 -1.20
N GLY A 36 -1.09 10.16 -2.15
CA GLY A 36 -1.85 9.84 -3.36
C GLY A 36 -1.87 10.98 -4.39
N LYS A 37 -1.14 12.07 -4.16
CA LYS A 37 -1.00 13.19 -5.10
C LYS A 37 -0.01 12.86 -6.21
N MET A 38 1.14 12.28 -5.85
CA MET A 38 2.05 11.69 -6.82
C MET A 38 1.55 10.33 -7.30
N ALA A 39 1.96 9.95 -8.51
CA ALA A 39 1.64 8.63 -9.03
C ALA A 39 2.37 7.55 -8.22
N GLN A 40 1.60 6.64 -7.64
CA GLN A 40 2.14 5.44 -6.97
C GLN A 40 2.72 4.44 -7.99
N VAL A 41 3.79 3.74 -7.60
CA VAL A 41 4.47 2.76 -8.45
C VAL A 41 4.00 1.36 -8.10
N LYS A 42 3.40 0.64 -9.04
CA LYS A 42 3.01 -0.76 -8.85
C LYS A 42 4.25 -1.65 -8.85
N PHE A 43 4.41 -2.49 -7.82
CA PHE A 43 5.56 -3.40 -7.73
C PHE A 43 5.17 -4.88 -7.57
N ALA A 44 3.92 -5.19 -7.20
CA ALA A 44 3.47 -6.58 -7.09
C ALA A 44 1.96 -6.73 -7.36
N THR A 45 1.54 -7.99 -7.60
CA THR A 45 0.13 -8.39 -7.63
C THR A 45 -0.03 -9.68 -6.82
N LEU A 46 -0.92 -9.68 -5.82
CA LEU A 46 -1.29 -10.86 -5.04
C LEU A 46 -2.56 -11.48 -5.61
N THR A 47 -2.43 -12.64 -6.24
CA THR A 47 -3.53 -13.31 -6.97
C THR A 47 -4.64 -13.81 -6.05
N ASN A 48 -4.30 -14.26 -4.84
CA ASN A 48 -5.24 -14.74 -3.83
C ASN A 48 -5.92 -13.62 -3.01
N LYS A 49 -5.58 -12.35 -3.27
CA LYS A 49 -6.20 -11.15 -2.69
C LYS A 49 -6.41 -11.21 -1.16
N PRO A 50 -5.36 -11.55 -0.37
CA PRO A 50 -5.49 -11.74 1.06
C PRO A 50 -5.88 -10.44 1.77
N VAL A 51 -6.36 -10.56 3.01
CA VAL A 51 -6.39 -9.41 3.92
C VAL A 51 -4.96 -9.21 4.42
N LEU A 52 -4.40 -8.02 4.19
CA LEU A 52 -3.08 -7.64 4.67
C LEU A 52 -3.19 -6.66 5.84
N LYS A 53 -2.17 -6.68 6.70
CA LYS A 53 -1.96 -5.76 7.81
C LYS A 53 -0.58 -5.12 7.68
N ALA A 54 -0.38 -3.98 8.32
CA ALA A 54 0.94 -3.32 8.38
C ALA A 54 2.05 -4.21 8.98
N THR A 55 1.68 -5.20 9.81
CA THR A 55 2.62 -6.18 10.39
C THR A 55 3.14 -7.20 9.39
N ASP A 56 2.48 -7.36 8.24
CA ASP A 56 2.90 -8.30 7.20
C ASP A 56 4.07 -7.76 6.36
N PHE A 57 4.46 -6.50 6.59
CA PHE A 57 5.53 -5.82 5.88
C PHE A 57 6.73 -5.54 6.80
N PHE A 58 7.88 -6.01 6.34
CA PHE A 58 9.20 -5.64 6.83
C PHE A 58 9.87 -4.73 5.80
N VAL A 59 10.26 -3.53 6.22
CA VAL A 59 10.86 -2.48 5.37
C VAL A 59 12.18 -2.08 6.02
N ILE A 60 13.25 -1.97 5.22
CA ILE A 60 14.63 -1.66 5.65
C ILE A 60 15.02 -0.28 5.11
#